data_AF-A0A7J9FUF2-F1
#
_entry.id   AF-A0A7J9FUF2-F1
#
_cell.length_a   1.000
_cell.length_b   1.000
_cell.length_c   1.000
_cell.angle_alpha   90.00
_cell.angle_beta   90.00
_cell.angle_gamma   90.00
#
_symmetry.space_group_name_H-M   'P 1'
#
loop_
_entity.id
_entity.type
_entity.pdbx_description
1 polymer ?
#
loop_
_entity_poly.entity_id
_entity_poly.type
_entity_poly.pdbx_seq_one_letter_code
_entity_poly.pdbx_strand_id
1 'polypeptide(L)' 'MWVHLFSDSAVERATGKASAGGAIRDMEGNWIVGFNHFLGNCTRFEAELW' A
#
# COMPACT_ATOMS: atom_id res chain seq x y z
N MET A 1 9.66 20.34 -5.60
CA MET A 1 8.26 19.95 -5.34
C MET A 1 8.33 18.66 -4.53
N TRP A 2 7.67 18.63 -3.37
CA TRP A 2 7.62 17.45 -2.50
C TRP A 2 6.23 16.81 -2.63
N VAL A 3 6.19 15.50 -2.47
CA VAL A 3 4.95 14.72 -2.45
C VAL A 3 5.00 13.80 -1.24
N HIS A 4 3.84 13.54 -0.66
CA HIS A 4 3.68 12.59 0.44
C HIS A 4 3.24 11.25 -0.12
N LEU A 5 3.97 10.19 0.25
CA LEU A 5 3.61 8.80 -0.05
C LEU A 5 2.97 8.17 1.19
N PHE A 6 1.74 7.70 1.03
CA PHE A 6 1.05 6.86 1.98
C PHE A 6 1.00 5.45 1.41
N SER A 7 1.59 4.47 2.09
CA SER A 7 1.49 3.05 1.75
C SER A 7 0.90 2.29 2.92
N ASP A 8 0.04 1.32 2.65
CA ASP A 8 -0.48 0.37 3.62
C ASP A 8 -0.64 -1.00 2.96
N SER A 9 -0.51 -2.03 3.78
CA SER A 9 -0.60 -3.41 3.32
C SER A 9 -1.64 -4.19 4.10
N ALA A 10 -2.29 -5.12 3.43
CA ALA A 10 -3.32 -5.96 4.03
C ALA A 10 -3.06 -7.42 3.66
N VAL A 11 -3.16 -8.31 4.65
CA VAL A 11 -3.07 -9.76 4.49
C VAL A 11 -4.31 -10.43 5.06
N GLU A 12 -4.97 -11.24 4.22
CA GLU A 12 -6.07 -12.10 4.61
C GLU A 12 -5.52 -13.37 5.29
N ARG A 13 -5.90 -13.59 6.56
CA ARG A 13 -5.25 -14.59 7.42
C ARG A 13 -5.53 -16.04 7.03
N ALA A 14 -6.64 -16.32 6.34
CA ALA A 14 -7.08 -17.69 6.08
C ALA A 14 -6.42 -18.27 4.82
N THR A 15 -6.17 -17.42 3.83
CA THR A 15 -5.63 -17.74 2.51
C THR A 15 -4.19 -17.26 2.35
N GLY A 16 -3.74 -16.34 3.20
CA GLY A 16 -2.43 -15.68 3.10
C GLY A 16 -2.37 -14.64 2.00
N LYS A 17 -3.49 -14.34 1.32
CA LYS A 17 -3.54 -13.38 0.21
C LYS A 17 -3.26 -11.99 0.71
N ALA A 18 -2.35 -11.31 0.02
CA ALA A 18 -1.87 -10.01 0.39
C ALA A 18 -2.01 -9.00 -0.74
N SER A 19 -2.25 -7.76 -0.35
CA SER A 19 -2.24 -6.60 -1.25
C SER A 19 -1.58 -5.43 -0.54
N ALA A 20 -0.75 -4.68 -1.26
CA ALA A 20 -0.30 -3.36 -0.86
C ALA A 20 -1.05 -2.31 -1.67
N GLY A 21 -1.23 -1.14 -1.09
CA GLY A 21 -1.84 -0.01 -1.78
C GLY A 21 -1.44 1.29 -1.13
N GLY A 22 -1.72 2.37 -1.83
CA GLY A 22 -1.28 3.66 -1.35
C GLY A 22 -1.80 4.83 -2.16
N ALA A 23 -1.48 6.01 -1.67
CA ALA A 23 -1.83 7.27 -2.29
C ALA A 23 -0.63 8.22 -2.25
N ILE A 24 -0.40 8.89 -3.36
CA ILE A 24 0.53 10.01 -3.48
C ILE A 24 -0.29 11.30 -3.39
N ARG A 25 0.10 12.19 -2.48
CA ARG A 25 -0.56 13.49 -2.28
C ARG A 25 0.45 14.62 -2.44
N ASP A 26 -0.04 15.79 -2.84
CA ASP A 26 0.77 17.01 -2.80
C ASP A 26 0.94 17.53 -1.37
N MET A 27 1.65 18.64 -1.21
CA MET A 27 1.93 19.28 0.08
C MET A 27 0.68 19.88 0.75
N GLU A 28 -0.38 20.11 -0.01
CA GLU A 28 -1.65 20.63 0.50
C GLU A 28 -2.59 19.47 0.90
N GLY A 29 -2.17 18.23 0.66
CA GLY A 29 -2.93 17.02 0.96
C GLY A 29 -3.89 16.62 -0.16
N ASN A 30 -3.84 17.27 -1.33
CA ASN A 30 -4.67 16.88 -2.47
C ASN A 30 -4.17 15.54 -3.03
N TRP A 31 -5.11 14.67 -3.40
CA TRP A 31 -4.78 13.41 -4.05
C TRP A 31 -4.24 13.66 -5.46
N ILE A 32 -3.05 13.12 -5.72
CA ILE A 32 -2.46 13.11 -7.07
C ILE A 32 -2.81 11.78 -7.75
N VAL A 33 -2.49 10.66 -7.10
CA VAL A 33 -2.71 9.32 -7.67
C VAL A 33 -2.76 8.26 -6.56
N GLY A 34 -3.58 7.23 -6.76
CA GLY A 34 -3.61 6.02 -5.93
C GLY A 34 -3.04 4.81 -6.68
N PHE A 35 -2.50 3.84 -5.95
CA PHE A 35 -2.06 2.57 -6.51
C PHE A 35 -2.52 1.40 -5.63
N ASN A 36 -2.65 0.24 -6.26
CA ASN A 36 -2.90 -1.02 -5.59
C ASN A 36 -2.11 -2.13 -6.31
N HIS A 37 -1.50 -3.01 -5.54
CA HIS A 37 -0.68 -4.11 -6.04
C HIS A 37 -1.02 -5.40 -5.31
N PHE A 38 -1.38 -6.43 -6.06
CA PHE A 38 -1.61 -7.75 -5.50
C PHE A 38 -0.26 -8.46 -5.28
N LEU A 39 0.06 -8.79 -4.03
CA LEU A 39 1.35 -9.36 -3.64
C LEU A 39 1.37 -10.90 -3.70
N GLY A 40 0.23 -11.54 -3.95
CA GLY A 40 0.12 -13.00 -3.87
C GLY A 40 -0.02 -13.47 -2.43
N ASN A 41 0.66 -14.55 -2.07
CA ASN A 41 0.65 -15.07 -0.70
C ASN A 41 1.92 -14.61 0.02
N CYS A 42 1.78 -13.81 1.07
CA CYS A 42 2.89 -13.42 1.92
C CYS A 42 2.45 -13.26 3.38
N THR A 43 3.42 -13.24 4.29
CA THR A 43 3.16 -12.96 5.71
C THR A 43 2.84 -11.49 5.92
N ARG A 44 2.22 -11.18 7.07
CA ARG A 44 1.91 -9.78 7.42
C ARG A 44 3.17 -8.89 7.41
N PHE A 45 4.29 -9.38 7.91
CA PHE A 45 5.53 -8.59 7.93
C PHE A 45 6.11 -8.36 6.52
N GLU A 46 5.98 -9.33 5.62
CA GLU A 46 6.41 -9.19 4.23
C GLU A 46 5.51 -8.23 3.44
N ALA A 47 4.21 -8.18 3.78
CA ALA A 47 3.28 -7.23 3.17
C ALA A 47 3.60 -5.79 3.58
N GLU A 48 3.93 -5.54 4.85
CA GLU A 48 4.22 -4.19 5.37
C GLU A 48 5.57 -3.64 4.91
N LEU A 49 6.45 -4.51 4.41
CA LEU A 49 7.76 -4.12 3.87
C LEU A 49 7.67 -3.58 2.42
N TRP A 50 6.53 -3.78 1.76
CA TRP A 50 6.27 -3.39 0.37
C TRP A 50 5.69 -1.98 0.25
#